data_AF-A0A7R9LCQ6-F1
#
_entry.id   AF-A0A7R9LCQ6-F1
#
_cell.length_a   1.000
_cell.length_b   1.000
_cell.length_c   1.000
_cell.angle_alpha   90.00
_cell.angle_beta   90.00
_cell.angle_gamma   90.00
#
_symmetry.space_group_name_H-M   'P 1'
#
loop_
_entity.id
_entity.type
_entity.pdbx_description
1 polymer ?
#
loop_
_entity_poly.entity_id
_entity_poly.type
_entity_poly.pdbx_seq_one_letter_code
_entity_poly.pdbx_strand_id
1 'polypeptide(L)'
;MELCSNSLKNILQHKPQEFERQSGEPMNSYEYLISCEIFREILECVQYLHELNPQIIHRDLKPDNILIDREGRNATVHDKSIHKLTENKHTSGVGTLGFIAPEVLTSKPYDHKSDVYSLAEIGQKLFDLDLSRLDQHQSQLYSKTCPNLNEPVPYY
;
A
#
# COMPACT_ATOMS: atom_id res chain seq x y z
N MET A 1 26.86 3.20 6.46
CA MET A 1 25.48 3.03 5.96
C MET A 1 25.33 1.55 5.64
N GLU A 2 24.99 0.74 6.65
CA GLU A 2 24.84 -0.71 6.44
C GLU A 2 23.59 -0.95 5.61
N LEU A 3 23.76 -1.63 4.48
CA LEU A 3 22.71 -1.89 3.51
C LEU A 3 21.62 -2.78 4.15
N CYS A 4 20.38 -2.29 4.06
CA CYS A 4 19.16 -2.94 4.52
C CYS A 4 19.07 -4.35 3.93
N SER A 5 19.07 -5.39 4.77
CA SER A 5 19.21 -6.78 4.28
C SER A 5 17.88 -7.40 3.83
N ASN A 6 16.73 -6.81 4.17
CA ASN A 6 15.41 -7.42 3.97
C ASN A 6 14.39 -6.43 3.40
N SER A 7 13.58 -6.89 2.45
CA SER A 7 12.40 -6.17 1.99
C SER A 7 11.21 -6.43 2.93
N LEU A 8 10.22 -5.54 2.95
CA LEU A 8 8.97 -5.74 3.68
C LEU A 8 8.27 -7.03 3.27
N LYS A 9 8.41 -7.45 2.00
CA LYS A 9 7.93 -8.76 1.54
C LYS A 9 8.49 -9.92 2.38
N ASN A 10 9.79 -9.89 2.69
CA ASN A 10 10.40 -10.96 3.48
C ASN A 10 9.77 -11.05 4.88
N ILE A 11 9.50 -9.90 5.50
CA ILE A 11 8.86 -9.81 6.82
C ILE A 11 7.40 -10.30 6.75
N LEU A 12 6.65 -9.90 5.72
CA LEU A 12 5.27 -10.34 5.52
C LEU A 12 5.14 -11.85 5.25
N GLN A 13 6.12 -12.43 4.54
CA GLN A 13 6.11 -13.86 4.18
C GLN A 13 6.71 -14.76 5.25
N HIS A 14 7.70 -14.25 5.99
CA HIS A 14 8.48 -15.01 6.98
C HIS A 14 8.40 -14.25 8.30
N LYS A 15 7.19 -14.12 8.85
CA LYS A 15 6.99 -13.57 10.19
C LYS A 15 7.91 -14.34 11.15
N PRO A 16 8.76 -13.67 11.95
CA PRO A 16 9.55 -14.36 12.96
C PRO A 16 8.66 -15.25 13.82
N GLN A 17 9.17 -16.37 14.35
CA GLN A 17 8.36 -17.34 15.11
C GLN A 17 7.58 -16.71 16.28
N GLU A 18 8.10 -15.63 16.87
CA GLU A 18 7.45 -14.84 17.91
C GLU A 18 6.17 -14.12 17.44
N PHE A 19 5.97 -14.03 16.12
CA PHE A 19 4.84 -13.43 15.41
C PHE A 19 4.00 -14.47 14.64
N GLU A 20 4.30 -15.77 14.77
CA GLU A 20 3.44 -16.83 14.23
C GLU A 20 2.15 -16.91 15.06
N ARG A 21 1.09 -16.27 14.54
CA ARG A 21 -0.27 -16.37 15.08
C ARG A 21 -1.02 -17.52 14.40
N GLN A 22 -1.93 -18.16 15.15
CA GLN A 22 -2.95 -19.01 14.52
C GLN A 22 -3.85 -18.13 13.64
N SER A 23 -4.25 -18.65 12.48
CA SER A 23 -5.09 -17.90 11.53
C SER A 23 -6.37 -17.39 12.20
N GLY A 24 -6.56 -16.07 12.24
CA GLY A 24 -7.74 -15.43 12.84
C GLY A 24 -7.55 -14.88 14.26
N GLU A 25 -6.42 -15.14 14.92
CA GLU A 25 -6.06 -14.45 16.17
C GLU A 25 -5.74 -12.98 15.89
N PRO A 26 -6.19 -12.02 16.71
CA PRO A 26 -5.88 -10.61 16.50
C PRO A 26 -4.38 -10.34 16.67
N MET A 27 -3.91 -9.27 16.02
CA MET A 27 -2.55 -8.78 16.18
C MET A 27 -2.28 -8.39 17.64
N ASN A 28 -1.16 -8.81 18.20
CA ASN A 28 -0.77 -8.42 19.56
C ASN A 28 -0.27 -6.95 19.59
N SER A 29 -0.18 -6.36 20.78
CA SER A 29 0.20 -4.95 20.91
C SER A 29 1.61 -4.65 20.38
N TYR A 30 2.54 -5.59 20.50
CA TYR A 30 3.90 -5.41 20.00
C TYR A 30 3.95 -5.44 18.46
N GLU A 31 3.29 -6.41 17.83
CA GLU A 31 3.10 -6.45 16.37
C GLU A 31 2.45 -5.18 15.83
N TYR A 32 1.41 -4.70 16.53
CA TYR A 32 0.69 -3.50 16.13
C TYR A 32 1.59 -2.27 16.17
N LEU A 33 2.36 -2.10 17.24
CA LEU A 33 3.30 -1.00 17.39
C LEU A 33 4.37 -1.00 16.29
N ILE A 34 4.99 -2.16 16.03
CA ILE A 34 5.98 -2.30 14.95
C ILE A 34 5.36 -2.02 13.58
N SER A 35 4.13 -2.50 13.34
CA SER A 35 3.41 -2.23 12.09
C SER A 35 3.11 -0.73 11.91
N CYS A 36 2.73 -0.02 12.98
CA CYS A 36 2.56 1.42 12.96
C CYS A 36 3.87 2.17 12.68
N GLU A 37 4.98 1.76 13.30
CA GLU A 37 6.29 2.37 13.07
C GLU A 37 6.74 2.21 11.61
N ILE A 38 6.66 0.99 11.08
CA ILE A 38 6.99 0.72 9.67
C ILE A 38 6.09 1.52 8.74
N PHE A 39 4.77 1.54 8.99
CA PHE A 39 3.84 2.24 8.11
C PHE A 39 4.04 3.75 8.14
N ARG A 40 4.35 4.33 9.31
CA ARG A 40 4.69 5.75 9.45
C ARG A 40 5.92 6.11 8.60
N GLU A 41 6.99 5.34 8.69
CA GLU A 41 8.22 5.58 7.90
C GLU A 41 7.96 5.52 6.38
N ILE A 42 7.14 4.56 5.94
CA ILE A 42 6.73 4.45 4.53
C ILE A 42 5.92 5.70 4.11
N LEU A 43 4.97 6.14 4.94
CA LEU A 43 4.15 7.33 4.66
C LEU A 43 5.01 8.60 4.57
N GLU A 44 5.96 8.77 5.48
CA GLU A 44 6.88 9.91 5.48
C GLU A 44 7.77 9.92 4.23
N CYS A 45 8.27 8.75 3.81
CA CYS A 45 9.02 8.63 2.55
C CYS A 45 8.17 9.04 1.34
N VAL A 46 6.94 8.55 1.23
CA VAL A 46 6.06 8.85 0.09
C VAL A 46 5.61 10.31 0.10
N GLN A 47 5.28 10.85 1.28
CA GLN A 47 4.96 12.26 1.45
C GLN A 47 6.13 13.14 0.98
N TYR A 48 7.35 12.81 1.38
CA TYR A 48 8.54 13.53 0.93
C TYR A 48 8.66 13.56 -0.60
N LEU A 49 8.45 12.43 -1.29
CA LEU A 49 8.47 12.37 -2.75
C LEU A 49 7.38 13.26 -3.38
N HIS A 50 6.18 13.26 -2.78
CA HIS A 50 5.03 14.02 -3.26
C HIS A 50 5.19 15.54 -3.05
N GLU A 51 5.99 15.97 -2.07
CA GLU A 51 6.28 17.37 -1.74
C GLU A 51 7.44 17.98 -2.54
N LEU A 52 8.24 17.16 -3.24
CA LEU A 52 9.33 17.65 -4.08
C LEU A 52 8.82 18.55 -5.22
N ASN A 53 9.70 19.42 -5.73
CA ASN A 53 9.44 20.23 -6.92
C ASN A 53 10.54 20.03 -7.97
N PRO A 54 10.26 19.36 -9.11
CA PRO A 54 8.96 18.81 -9.49
C PRO A 54 8.55 17.61 -8.62
N GLN A 55 7.25 17.44 -8.42
CA GLN A 55 6.66 16.31 -7.69
C GLN A 55 7.15 14.98 -8.27
N ILE A 56 7.44 14.02 -7.41
CA ILE A 56 7.80 12.65 -7.80
C ILE A 56 6.68 11.71 -7.40
N ILE A 57 6.20 10.89 -8.34
CA ILE A 57 5.26 9.79 -8.10
C ILE A 57 6.05 8.49 -8.22
N HIS A 58 5.93 7.59 -7.25
CA HIS A 58 6.70 6.35 -7.21
C HIS A 58 6.20 5.30 -8.23
N ARG A 59 4.88 5.12 -8.39
CA ARG A 59 4.22 4.27 -9.40
C ARG A 59 4.38 2.76 -9.27
N ASP A 60 5.36 2.25 -8.51
CA ASP A 60 5.50 0.81 -8.22
C ASP A 60 5.68 0.53 -6.72
N LEU A 61 4.89 1.20 -5.88
CA LEU A 61 4.92 0.93 -4.43
C LEU A 61 4.42 -0.49 -4.15
N LYS A 62 5.27 -1.30 -3.52
CA LYS A 62 4.98 -2.67 -3.13
C LYS A 62 5.94 -3.14 -2.03
N PRO A 63 5.62 -4.20 -1.27
CA PRO A 63 6.49 -4.72 -0.22
C PRO A 63 7.90 -5.11 -0.68
N ASP A 64 8.10 -5.52 -1.93
CA ASP A 64 9.44 -5.80 -2.48
C ASP A 64 10.32 -4.56 -2.58
N ASN A 65 9.70 -3.39 -2.79
CA ASN A 65 10.37 -2.10 -2.97
C ASN A 65 10.48 -1.31 -1.66
N ILE A 66 10.01 -1.86 -0.54
CA ILE A 66 10.19 -1.26 0.79
C ILE A 66 11.30 -2.03 1.47
N LEU A 67 12.43 -1.37 1.74
CA LEU A 67 13.53 -1.93 2.49
C LEU A 67 13.33 -1.60 3.96
N ILE A 68 13.56 -2.58 4.82
CA ILE A 68 13.46 -2.40 6.26
C ILE A 68 14.83 -2.74 6.85
N ASP A 69 15.28 -1.92 7.79
CA ASP A 69 16.48 -2.22 8.54
C ASP A 69 16.31 -3.50 9.39
N ARG A 70 17.42 -4.02 9.92
CA ARG A 70 17.38 -5.28 10.67
C ARG A 70 16.57 -5.21 11.96
N GLU A 71 16.34 -4.02 12.48
CA GLU A 71 15.63 -3.81 13.73
C GLU A 71 14.13 -3.53 13.50
N GLY A 72 13.68 -3.43 12.25
CA GLY A 72 12.29 -3.14 11.93
C GLY A 72 11.89 -1.68 12.15
N ARG A 73 12.87 -0.79 12.38
CA ARG A 73 12.66 0.57 12.87
C ARG A 73 12.78 1.63 11.80
N ASN A 74 13.50 1.34 10.72
CA ASN A 74 13.67 2.27 9.61
C ASN A 74 13.20 1.59 8.33
N ALA A 75 12.18 2.18 7.68
CA ALA A 75 11.70 1.73 6.38
C ALA A 75 12.06 2.76 5.31
N THR A 76 12.71 2.32 4.24
CA THR A 76 13.08 3.17 3.11
C THR A 76 12.46 2.61 1.84
N VAL A 77 11.83 3.47 1.05
CA VAL A 77 11.33 3.09 -0.27
C VAL A 77 12.51 3.08 -1.25
N HIS A 78 12.77 1.92 -1.86
CA HIS A 78 13.84 1.69 -2.83
C HIS A 78 13.26 1.49 -4.23
N ASP A 79 13.99 1.94 -5.24
CA ASP A 79 13.43 2.04 -6.57
C ASP A 79 14.41 1.61 -7.68
N LYS A 80 13.89 0.90 -8.68
CA LYS A 80 14.54 0.65 -9.98
C LYS A 80 13.95 1.52 -11.11
N SER A 81 13.03 2.42 -10.78
CA SER A 81 12.00 3.00 -11.67
C SER A 81 11.52 4.40 -11.23
N ILE A 82 12.34 5.22 -10.53
CA ILE A 82 11.95 6.61 -10.21
C ILE A 82 11.82 7.38 -11.52
N HIS A 83 10.61 7.46 -12.05
CA HIS A 83 10.31 8.25 -13.22
C HIS A 83 10.01 9.68 -12.77
N LYS A 84 11.00 10.56 -12.95
CA LYS A 84 10.78 12.01 -12.78
C LYS A 84 9.63 12.42 -13.70
N LEU A 85 8.69 13.20 -13.18
CA LEU A 85 7.47 13.68 -13.84
C LEU A 85 7.74 14.65 -15.00
N THR A 86 8.92 14.58 -15.61
CA THR A 86 9.32 15.38 -16.77
C THR A 86 8.77 14.81 -18.08
N GLU A 87 8.24 13.60 -18.08
CA GLU A 87 7.55 13.03 -19.24
C GLU A 87 6.08 12.80 -18.92
N ASN A 88 5.20 13.59 -19.55
CA ASN A 88 3.73 13.44 -19.59
C ASN A 88 3.26 12.11 -20.23
N LYS A 89 4.09 11.08 -20.23
CA LYS A 89 3.75 9.75 -20.70
C LYS A 89 3.19 8.99 -19.51
N HIS A 90 1.87 8.99 -19.40
CA HIS A 90 1.14 7.96 -18.68
C HIS A 90 1.42 6.63 -19.39
N THR A 91 2.48 5.94 -18.97
CA THR A 91 2.75 4.58 -19.45
C THR A 91 1.68 3.67 -18.83
N SER A 92 0.75 3.20 -19.67
CA SER A 92 -0.25 2.21 -19.26
C SER A 92 0.41 0.95 -18.73
N GLY A 93 -0.09 0.40 -17.63
CA GLY A 93 0.31 -0.91 -17.11
C GLY A 93 1.63 -0.98 -16.36
N VAL A 94 2.17 0.13 -15.85
CA VAL A 94 3.33 0.12 -14.93
C VAL A 94 2.84 -0.16 -13.51
N GLY A 95 3.48 -1.12 -12.84
CA GLY A 95 3.20 -1.51 -11.45
C GLY A 95 3.05 -3.03 -11.28
N THR A 96 2.92 -3.48 -10.04
CA THR A 96 2.77 -4.92 -9.70
C THR A 96 1.32 -5.26 -9.33
N LEU A 97 0.73 -6.25 -10.01
CA LEU A 97 -0.66 -6.69 -9.80
C LEU A 97 -0.96 -6.88 -8.30
N GLY A 98 -2.08 -6.32 -7.84
CA GLY A 98 -2.47 -6.29 -6.42
C GLY A 98 -1.99 -5.08 -5.63
N PHE A 99 -1.26 -4.15 -6.25
CA PHE A 99 -0.91 -2.83 -5.68
C PHE A 99 -1.19 -1.68 -6.65
N ILE A 100 -1.64 -1.98 -7.87
CA ILE A 100 -1.93 -1.00 -8.92
C ILE A 100 -3.32 -0.41 -8.69
N ALA A 101 -3.41 0.91 -8.70
CA ALA A 101 -4.68 1.61 -8.63
C ALA A 101 -5.56 1.33 -9.87
N PRO A 102 -6.88 1.21 -9.73
CA PRO A 102 -7.80 0.88 -10.82
C PRO A 102 -7.79 1.89 -11.98
N GLU A 103 -7.54 3.17 -11.71
CA GLU A 103 -7.34 4.21 -12.72
C GLU A 103 -6.09 3.97 -13.58
N VAL A 104 -5.03 3.40 -13.00
CA VAL A 104 -3.80 3.04 -13.71
C VAL A 104 -4.05 1.80 -14.59
N LEU A 105 -4.81 0.82 -14.10
CA LEU A 105 -5.22 -0.36 -14.88
C LEU A 105 -6.08 0.01 -16.08
N THR A 106 -6.98 0.97 -15.90
CA THR A 106 -7.89 1.45 -16.96
C THR A 106 -7.23 2.49 -17.89
N SER A 107 -5.92 2.72 -17.75
CA SER A 107 -5.15 3.69 -18.55
C SER A 107 -5.75 5.11 -18.52
N LYS A 108 -6.42 5.46 -17.42
CA LYS A 108 -6.89 6.83 -17.20
C LYS A 108 -5.70 7.71 -16.75
N PRO A 109 -5.80 9.04 -16.90
CA PRO A 109 -4.87 9.94 -16.25
C PRO A 109 -4.82 9.65 -14.75
N TYR A 110 -3.61 9.49 -14.22
CA TYR A 110 -3.36 9.24 -12.80
C TYR A 110 -2.34 10.24 -12.27
N ASP A 111 -2.40 10.50 -10.98
CA ASP A 111 -1.51 11.41 -10.26
C ASP A 111 -0.93 10.70 -9.01
N HIS A 112 -0.39 11.47 -8.07
CA HIS A 112 0.13 10.96 -6.80
C HIS A 112 -0.86 10.08 -6.00
N LYS A 113 -2.17 10.13 -6.29
CA LYS A 113 -3.17 9.25 -5.64
C LYS A 113 -3.00 7.77 -5.99
N SER A 114 -2.35 7.44 -7.09
CA SER A 114 -2.03 6.04 -7.40
C SER A 114 -1.11 5.43 -6.33
N ASP A 115 -0.16 6.20 -5.80
CA ASP A 115 0.70 5.76 -4.69
C ASP A 115 -0.10 5.59 -3.39
N VAL A 116 -1.14 6.42 -3.17
CA VAL A 116 -2.04 6.31 -2.00
C VAL A 116 -2.83 5.01 -2.03
N TYR A 117 -3.29 4.58 -3.22
CA TYR A 117 -3.90 3.26 -3.37
C TYR A 117 -2.93 2.14 -3.00
N SER A 118 -1.71 2.18 -3.52
CA SER A 118 -0.68 1.18 -3.18
C SER A 118 -0.36 1.16 -1.68
N LEU A 119 -0.32 2.34 -1.03
CA LEU A 119 -0.16 2.46 0.43
C LEU A 119 -1.30 1.79 1.20
N ALA A 120 -2.54 1.88 0.72
CA ALA A 120 -3.67 1.19 1.33
C ALA A 120 -3.50 -0.33 1.26
N GLU A 121 -3.10 -0.88 0.10
CA GLU A 121 -2.79 -2.31 -0.07
C GLU A 121 -1.63 -2.79 0.82
N ILE A 122 -0.62 -1.94 1.02
CA ILE A 122 0.48 -2.22 1.96
C ILE A 122 -0.02 -2.22 3.41
N GLY A 123 -0.81 -1.21 3.79
CA GLY A 123 -1.40 -1.10 5.12
C GLY A 123 -2.30 -2.30 5.46
N GLN A 124 -3.13 -2.74 4.52
CA GLN A 124 -3.94 -3.95 4.68
C GLN A 124 -3.10 -5.16 5.07
N LYS A 125 -1.98 -5.38 4.36
CA LYS A 125 -1.07 -6.52 4.60
C LYS A 125 -0.31 -6.39 5.91
N LEU A 126 0.12 -5.17 6.26
CA LEU A 126 0.81 -4.91 7.54
C LEU A 126 -0.10 -5.19 8.73
N PHE A 127 -1.32 -4.65 8.71
CA PHE A 127 -2.25 -4.73 9.82
C PHE A 127 -3.16 -5.97 9.79
N ASP A 128 -2.93 -6.89 8.84
CA ASP A 128 -3.73 -8.12 8.67
C ASP A 128 -5.24 -7.81 8.55
N LEU A 129 -5.56 -6.73 7.83
CA LEU A 129 -6.92 -6.23 7.67
C LEU A 129 -7.63 -6.96 6.55
N ASP A 130 -8.78 -7.54 6.88
CA ASP A 130 -9.72 -8.08 5.89
C ASP A 130 -10.70 -6.98 5.43
N LEU A 131 -10.28 -6.13 4.48
CA LEU A 131 -11.17 -5.09 3.95
C LEU A 131 -12.29 -5.64 3.09
N SER A 132 -12.25 -6.92 2.67
CA SER A 132 -13.40 -7.54 1.98
C SER A 132 -14.67 -7.52 2.83
N ARG A 133 -14.51 -7.48 4.17
CA ARG A 133 -15.62 -7.31 5.11
C ARG A 133 -16.20 -5.90 5.12
N LEU A 134 -15.38 -4.89 4.81
CA LEU A 134 -15.87 -3.51 4.70
C LEU A 134 -16.73 -3.33 3.44
N ASP A 135 -16.36 -3.96 2.32
CA ASP A 135 -17.16 -3.97 1.10
C ASP A 135 -18.54 -4.61 1.33
N GLN A 136 -18.59 -5.70 2.09
CA GLN A 136 -19.85 -6.33 2.49
C GLN A 136 -20.70 -5.40 3.37
N HIS A 137 -20.08 -4.70 4.32
CA HIS A 137 -20.78 -3.76 5.19
C HIS A 137 -21.25 -2.50 4.47
N GLN A 138 -20.44 -1.93 3.57
CA GLN A 138 -20.82 -0.80 2.73
C GLN A 138 -21.96 -1.20 1.79
N SER A 139 -21.86 -2.34 1.11
CA SER A 139 -22.93 -2.86 0.25
C SER A 139 -24.24 -3.10 1.01
N GLN A 140 -24.17 -3.58 2.26
CA GLN A 140 -25.33 -3.71 3.14
C GLN A 140 -25.90 -2.39 3.65
N LEU A 141 -25.05 -1.39 3.91
CA LEU A 141 -25.47 -0.03 4.30
C LEU A 141 -26.14 0.68 3.12
N TYR A 142 -25.55 0.62 1.92
CA TYR A 142 -26.09 1.18 0.69
C TYR A 142 -27.43 0.54 0.28
N SER A 143 -27.55 -0.80 0.37
CA SER A 143 -28.83 -1.48 0.09
C SER A 143 -29.93 -1.13 1.10
N LYS A 144 -29.57 -0.81 2.35
CA LYS A 144 -30.52 -0.38 3.38
C LYS A 144 -30.94 1.09 3.27
N THR A 145 -30.04 1.97 2.81
CA THR A 145 -30.33 3.41 2.69
C THR A 145 -30.95 3.81 1.35
N CYS A 146 -30.69 3.04 0.28
CA CYS A 146 -31.16 3.35 -1.08
C CYS A 146 -31.64 2.08 -1.83
N PRO A 147 -32.82 1.52 -1.50
CA PRO A 147 -33.27 0.23 -2.04
C PRO A 147 -33.70 0.22 -3.52
N ASN A 148 -33.70 1.36 -4.23
CA ASN A 148 -34.29 1.50 -5.58
C ASN A 148 -33.35 2.03 -6.68
N LEU A 149 -32.03 2.01 -6.48
CA LEU A 149 -31.09 2.38 -7.55
C LEU A 149 -30.70 1.15 -8.37
N ASN A 150 -31.25 1.05 -9.59
CA ASN A 150 -30.87 0.07 -10.61
C ASN A 150 -29.54 0.44 -11.34
N GLU A 151 -28.66 1.21 -10.70
CA GLU A 151 -27.36 1.56 -11.28
C GLU A 151 -26.24 0.85 -10.52
N PRO A 152 -25.29 0.21 -11.22
CA PRO A 152 -24.19 -0.50 -10.58
C PRO A 152 -23.35 0.47 -9.76
N VAL A 153 -22.98 0.04 -8.55
CA VAL A 153 -22.08 0.77 -7.65
C VAL A 153 -20.81 1.09 -8.44
N PRO A 154 -20.41 2.37 -8.57
CA PRO A 154 -19.11 2.69 -9.13
C PRO A 154 -18.06 2.24 -8.11
N TYR A 155 -17.48 1.07 -8.37
CA TYR A 155 -16.22 0.66 -7.74
C TYR A 155 -15.17 1.66 -8.21
N TYR A 156 -14.69 2.50 -7.28
CA TYR A 156 -13.59 3.42 -7.54
C TYR A 156 -12.27 2.69 -7.44
#